data_AF-A0AAP8TMV2-F1
#
_entry.id   AF-A0AAP8TMV2-F1
#
_cell.length_a   1.000
_cell.length_b   1.000
_cell.length_c   1.000
_cell.angle_alpha   90.00
_cell.angle_beta   90.00
_cell.angle_gamma   90.00
#
_symmetry.space_group_name_H-M   'P 1'
#
loop_
_entity.id
_entity.type
_entity.pdbx_description
1 polymer ?
#
loop_
_entity_poly.entity_id
_entity_poly.type
_entity_poly.pdbx_seq_one_letter_code
_entity_poly.pdbx_strand_id
1 'polypeptide(L)'
;MKTSELDNLIVVYFGQDYDLINAEGDITALIAEYIRLATHQQREALVNELDELLAQDNVESLFNQRFGFTFSPELWGTTVFAFLQQARSAAVKAL
;
A
#
# COMPACT_ATOMS: atom_id res chain seq x y z
N MET A 1 -16.56 -9.18 -5.59
CA MET A 1 -15.28 -9.43 -4.87
C MET A 1 -15.15 -8.30 -3.86
N LYS A 2 -14.94 -8.59 -2.57
CA LYS A 2 -14.79 -7.53 -1.57
C LYS A 2 -13.41 -6.92 -1.76
N THR A 3 -13.34 -5.62 -2.08
CA THR A 3 -12.08 -4.88 -2.21
C THR A 3 -11.44 -4.78 -0.82
N SER A 4 -10.18 -5.20 -0.70
CA SER A 4 -9.40 -5.11 0.54
C SER A 4 -8.88 -3.69 0.75
N GLU A 5 -8.43 -3.36 1.95
CA GLU A 5 -7.88 -2.02 2.20
C GLU A 5 -6.53 -1.82 1.52
N LEU A 6 -5.73 -2.89 1.35
CA LEU A 6 -4.55 -2.88 0.51
C LEU A 6 -4.89 -2.60 -0.97
N ASP A 7 -5.99 -3.17 -1.50
CA ASP A 7 -6.42 -2.82 -2.86
C ASP A 7 -6.79 -1.33 -2.96
N ASN A 8 -7.49 -0.79 -1.96
CA ASN A 8 -7.86 0.63 -1.94
C ASN A 8 -6.61 1.53 -1.91
N LEU A 9 -5.63 1.21 -1.07
CA LEU A 9 -4.35 1.93 -1.02
C LEU A 9 -3.68 1.91 -2.40
N ILE A 10 -3.51 0.74 -3.01
CA ILE A 10 -2.80 0.62 -4.28
C ILE A 10 -3.55 1.31 -5.42
N VAL A 11 -4.83 1.01 -5.61
CA VAL A 11 -5.58 1.48 -6.78
C VAL A 11 -5.83 2.99 -6.73
N VAL A 12 -6.09 3.55 -5.54
CA VAL A 12 -6.43 4.98 -5.42
C VAL A 12 -5.17 5.84 -5.32
N TYR A 13 -4.17 5.42 -4.55
CA TYR A 13 -3.01 6.27 -4.25
C TYR A 13 -1.77 5.96 -5.09
N PHE A 14 -1.69 4.76 -5.67
CA PHE A 14 -0.57 4.34 -6.52
C PHE A 14 -1.01 3.91 -7.92
N GLY A 15 -2.28 4.17 -8.27
CA GLY A 15 -2.82 3.95 -9.61
C GLY A 15 -2.36 5.02 -10.61
N GLN A 16 -2.98 5.01 -11.79
CA GLN A 16 -2.57 5.86 -12.92
C GLN A 16 -2.65 7.36 -12.62
N ASP A 17 -3.58 7.77 -11.76
CA ASP A 17 -3.87 9.16 -11.44
C ASP A 17 -3.28 9.60 -10.08
N TYR A 18 -2.19 8.94 -9.62
CA TYR A 18 -1.56 9.26 -8.34
C TYR A 18 -1.12 10.73 -8.26
N ASP A 19 -0.75 11.32 -9.40
CA ASP A 19 -0.24 12.68 -9.55
C ASP A 19 -1.30 13.74 -9.27
N LEU A 20 -2.59 13.37 -9.36
CA LEU A 20 -3.71 14.21 -8.90
C LEU A 20 -3.76 14.35 -7.37
N ILE A 21 -3.20 13.38 -6.63
CA ILE A 21 -3.12 13.38 -5.16
C ILE A 21 -1.78 13.97 -4.72
N ASN A 22 -0.69 13.49 -5.31
CA ASN A 22 0.67 13.98 -5.05
C ASN A 22 1.49 13.97 -6.36
N ALA A 23 1.68 15.15 -6.95
CA ALA A 23 2.36 15.32 -8.23
C ALA A 23 3.84 14.88 -8.19
N GLU A 24 4.47 14.89 -7.01
CA GLU A 24 5.86 14.49 -6.83
C GLU A 24 6.05 12.96 -6.81
N GLY A 25 4.99 12.17 -6.68
CA GLY A 25 5.10 10.72 -6.53
C GLY A 25 5.85 10.31 -5.26
N ASP A 26 5.65 11.03 -4.15
CA ASP A 26 6.24 10.68 -2.87
C ASP A 26 5.44 9.55 -2.20
N ILE A 27 6.03 8.35 -2.16
CA ILE A 27 5.44 7.14 -1.53
C ILE A 27 5.03 7.42 -0.08
N THR A 28 5.86 8.14 0.68
CA THR A 28 5.60 8.44 2.08
C THR A 28 4.40 9.35 2.22
N ALA A 29 4.30 10.38 1.37
CA ALA A 29 3.18 11.31 1.38
C ALA A 29 1.86 10.62 1.00
N LEU A 30 1.87 9.78 -0.03
CA LEU A 30 0.70 9.04 -0.49
C LEU A 30 0.20 8.03 0.56
N ILE A 31 1.09 7.28 1.20
CA ILE A 31 0.74 6.40 2.33
C ILE A 31 0.16 7.23 3.47
N ALA A 32 0.80 8.34 3.84
CA ALA A 32 0.34 9.17 4.95
C ALA A 32 -1.06 9.74 4.68
N GLU A 33 -1.36 10.14 3.45
CA GLU A 33 -2.67 10.67 3.09
C GLU A 33 -3.77 9.62 3.17
N TYR A 34 -3.53 8.40 2.67
CA TYR A 34 -4.46 7.27 2.84
C TYR A 34 -4.72 7.01 4.33
N ILE A 35 -3.67 6.89 5.15
CA ILE A 35 -3.80 6.60 6.58
C ILE A 35 -4.55 7.70 7.32
N ARG A 36 -4.29 8.97 6.98
CA ARG A 36 -4.96 10.14 7.56
C ARG A 36 -6.47 10.10 7.36
N LEU A 37 -6.93 9.64 6.19
CA LEU A 37 -8.34 9.58 5.81
C LEU A 37 -9.02 8.26 6.21
N ALA A 38 -8.25 7.17 6.38
CA ALA A 38 -8.76 5.88 6.80
C ALA A 38 -9.35 5.93 8.22
N THR A 39 -10.49 5.26 8.41
CA THR A 39 -11.06 5.02 9.75
C THR A 39 -10.21 4.04 10.55
N HIS A 40 -10.41 3.99 11.88
CA HIS A 40 -9.72 3.02 12.75
C HIS A 40 -9.86 1.57 12.23
N GLN A 41 -11.08 1.15 11.89
CA GLN A 41 -11.34 -0.19 11.38
C GLN A 41 -10.61 -0.48 10.06
N GLN A 42 -10.47 0.52 9.19
CA GLN A 42 -9.74 0.36 7.92
C GLN A 42 -8.24 0.26 8.14
N ARG A 43 -7.69 1.00 9.11
CA ARG A 43 -6.28 0.87 9.51
C ARG A 43 -5.99 -0.52 10.07
N GLU A 44 -6.86 -1.05 10.93
CA GLU A 44 -6.72 -2.42 11.45
C GLU A 44 -6.80 -3.46 10.34
N ALA A 45 -7.75 -3.31 9.40
CA ALA A 45 -7.85 -4.20 8.24
C ALA A 45 -6.58 -4.15 7.39
N LEU A 46 -6.08 -2.96 7.06
CA LEU A 46 -4.84 -2.80 6.30
C LEU A 46 -3.64 -3.44 7.03
N VAL A 47 -3.51 -3.26 8.34
CA VAL A 47 -2.42 -3.88 9.13
C VAL A 47 -2.49 -5.41 9.02
N ASN A 48 -3.67 -6.00 9.21
CA ASN A 48 -3.85 -7.45 9.12
C ASN A 48 -3.52 -7.97 7.72
N GLU A 49 -4.00 -7.30 6.66
CA GLU A 49 -3.73 -7.69 5.27
C GLU A 49 -2.23 -7.58 4.92
N LEU A 50 -1.55 -6.55 5.41
CA LEU A 50 -0.11 -6.38 5.24
C LEU A 50 0.68 -7.44 6.02
N ASP A 51 0.28 -7.75 7.25
CA ASP A 51 0.88 -8.80 8.06
C ASP A 51 0.76 -10.18 7.41
N GLU A 52 -0.43 -10.51 6.91
CA GLU A 52 -0.69 -11.77 6.20
C GLU A 52 0.17 -11.90 4.94
N LEU A 53 0.34 -10.82 4.17
CA LEU A 53 1.14 -10.81 2.96
C LEU A 53 2.64 -10.85 3.25
N LEU A 54 3.12 -10.09 4.24
CA LEU A 54 4.52 -10.07 4.66
C LEU A 54 4.99 -11.38 5.29
N ALA A 55 4.07 -12.19 5.82
CA ALA A 55 4.36 -13.51 6.36
C ALA A 55 4.59 -14.59 5.27
N GLN A 56 4.35 -14.28 3.99
CA GLN A 56 4.52 -15.23 2.89
C GLN A 56 5.97 -15.26 2.38
N ASP A 57 6.53 -16.46 2.21
CA ASP A 57 7.88 -16.63 1.66
C ASP A 57 8.03 -16.09 0.23
N ASN A 58 6.94 -16.03 -0.53
CA ASN A 58 6.87 -15.56 -1.92
C ASN A 58 6.17 -14.19 -2.07
N VAL A 59 6.30 -13.32 -1.06
CA VAL A 59 5.66 -11.99 -1.00
C VAL A 59 5.78 -11.17 -2.29
N GLU A 60 6.98 -11.09 -2.87
CA GLU A 60 7.26 -10.37 -4.13
C GLU A 60 6.41 -10.89 -5.30
N SER A 61 6.30 -12.23 -5.43
CA SER A 61 5.53 -12.86 -6.49
C SER A 61 4.03 -12.65 -6.29
N LEU A 62 3.53 -12.77 -5.05
CA LEU A 62 2.12 -12.59 -4.73
C LEU A 62 1.68 -11.15 -4.95
N PHE A 63 2.50 -10.18 -4.54
CA PHE A 63 2.25 -8.77 -4.78
C PHE A 63 2.19 -8.48 -6.28
N ASN A 64 3.21 -8.89 -7.04
CA ASN A 64 3.28 -8.60 -8.48
C ASN A 64 2.17 -9.28 -9.27
N GLN A 65 1.76 -10.49 -8.89
CA GLN A 65 0.61 -11.17 -9.49
C GLN A 65 -0.69 -10.36 -9.32
N ARG A 66 -0.86 -9.68 -8.17
CA ARG A 66 -2.08 -8.94 -7.85
C ARG A 66 -2.04 -7.49 -8.32
N PHE A 67 -0.90 -6.82 -8.18
CA PHE A 67 -0.78 -5.36 -8.31
C PHE A 67 0.18 -4.92 -9.41
N GLY A 68 0.98 -5.81 -10.00
CA GLY A 68 2.06 -5.42 -10.92
C GLY A 68 1.61 -4.68 -12.19
N PHE A 69 0.33 -4.79 -12.58
CA PHE A 69 -0.26 -3.99 -13.66
C PHE A 69 -0.65 -2.56 -13.24
N THR A 70 -0.86 -2.35 -11.95
CA THR A 70 -1.30 -1.07 -11.38
C THR A 70 -0.12 -0.30 -10.80
N PHE A 71 0.73 -0.97 -10.03
CA PHE A 71 1.81 -0.35 -9.28
C PHE A 71 3.00 -1.31 -9.17
N SER A 72 4.18 -0.81 -9.53
CA SER A 72 5.47 -1.47 -9.33
C SER A 72 6.33 -0.58 -8.43
N PRO A 73 6.57 -0.98 -7.17
CA PRO A 73 7.41 -0.24 -6.23
C PRO A 73 8.82 0.06 -6.76
N GLU A 74 9.34 -0.79 -7.64
CA GLU A 74 10.65 -0.66 -8.26
C GLU A 74 10.73 0.59 -9.16
N LEU A 75 9.64 0.94 -9.86
CA LEU A 75 9.58 2.17 -10.66
C LEU A 75 9.58 3.45 -9.81
N TRP A 76 9.37 3.29 -8.50
CA TRP A 76 9.36 4.37 -7.50
C TRP A 76 10.62 4.33 -6.61
N GLY A 77 11.62 3.51 -6.97
CA GLY A 77 12.91 3.47 -6.27
C GLY A 77 12.92 2.69 -4.96
N THR A 78 11.95 1.80 -4.73
CA THR A 78 11.89 0.91 -3.56
C THR A 78 11.68 -0.55 -3.97
N THR A 79 11.51 -1.45 -3.00
CA THR A 79 11.11 -2.86 -3.25
C THR A 79 9.69 -3.10 -2.74
N VAL A 80 9.03 -4.16 -3.20
CA VAL A 80 7.73 -4.56 -2.64
C VAL A 80 7.82 -4.72 -1.13
N PHE A 81 8.82 -5.46 -0.64
CA PHE A 81 8.97 -5.68 0.79
C PHE A 81 9.11 -4.36 1.59
N ALA A 82 9.97 -3.44 1.12
CA ALA A 82 10.19 -2.16 1.78
C ALA A 82 8.94 -1.27 1.74
N PHE A 83 8.24 -1.23 0.60
CA PHE A 83 6.96 -0.54 0.47
C PHE A 83 5.90 -1.08 1.46
N LEU A 84 5.71 -2.40 1.50
CA LEU A 84 4.74 -3.05 2.39
C LEU A 84 5.08 -2.78 3.86
N GLN A 85 6.37 -2.86 4.25
CA GLN A 85 6.80 -2.52 5.60
C GLN A 85 6.57 -1.06 5.95
N GLN A 86 6.76 -0.14 5.00
CA GLN A 86 6.52 1.28 5.21
C GLN A 86 5.03 1.56 5.43
N ALA A 87 4.16 1.01 4.57
CA ALA A 87 2.71 1.13 4.70
C ALA A 87 2.22 0.56 6.02
N ARG A 88 2.71 -0.62 6.41
CA ARG A 88 2.38 -1.27 7.68
C ARG A 88 2.80 -0.41 8.87
N SER A 89 4.04 0.08 8.84
CA SER A 89 4.58 0.90 9.92
C SER A 89 3.80 2.20 10.09
N ALA A 90 3.35 2.82 8.99
CA ALA A 90 2.50 4.01 9.04
C ALA A 90 1.11 3.70 9.62
N ALA A 91 0.50 2.59 9.21
CA ALA A 91 -0.80 2.16 9.71
C ALA A 91 -0.79 1.83 11.20
N VAL A 92 0.18 1.04 11.67
CA VAL A 92 0.35 0.68 13.09
C VAL A 92 0.56 1.92 13.96
N LYS A 93 1.34 2.92 13.50
CA LYS A 93 1.56 4.17 14.24
C LYS A 93 0.29 5.02 14.40
N ALA A 94 -0.72 4.77 13.58
CA ALA A 94 -1.98 5.52 13.54
C ALA A 94 -3.17 4.76 14.13
N LEU A 95 -2.93 3.61 14.77
CA LEU A 95 -3.88 2.91 15.63
C LEU A 95 -3.76 3.45 17.06
#